data_AF-A0A969YGL5-F1
#
_entry.id   AF-A0A969YGL5-F1
#
_cell.length_a   1.000
_cell.length_b   1.000
_cell.length_c   1.000
_cell.angle_alpha   90.00
_cell.angle_beta   90.00
_cell.angle_gamma   90.00
#
_symmetry.space_group_name_H-M   'P 1'
#
loop_
_entity.id
_entity.type
_entity.pdbx_description
1 polymer ?
#
loop_
_entity_poly.entity_id
_entity_poly.type
_entity_poly.pdbx_seq_one_letter_code
_entity_poly.pdbx_strand_id
1 'polypeptide(L)'
;DLQGSKLDAVITDTPVAKRILKELNDPNLVILDTVTFDSEYYGIAIPKGSELKAKIDEAIQALIDDGTIDTLVLKWDIYGENAEE
;
A
#
# COMPACT_ATOMS: atom_id res chain seq x y z
N ASP A 1 -2.65 20.76 -4.56
CA ASP A 1 -1.87 21.54 -3.57
C ASP A 1 -0.37 21.45 -3.76
N LEU A 2 0.22 20.26 -3.89
CA LEU A 2 1.65 20.10 -4.23
C LEU A 2 2.04 20.86 -5.52
N GLN A 3 1.38 20.58 -6.66
CA GLN A 3 1.65 21.29 -7.93
C GLN A 3 1.35 22.79 -7.87
N GLY A 4 0.41 23.18 -6.99
CA GLY A 4 0.03 24.58 -6.77
C GLY A 4 0.91 25.30 -5.75
N SER A 5 2.01 24.69 -5.29
CA SER A 5 2.94 25.23 -4.28
C SER A 5 2.26 25.66 -2.98
N LYS A 6 1.18 24.98 -2.58
CA LYS A 6 0.50 25.20 -1.29
C LYS A 6 1.00 24.29 -0.18
N LEU A 7 1.68 23.20 -0.55
CA LEU A 7 2.29 22.22 0.34
C LEU A 7 3.71 21.95 -0.14
N ASP A 8 4.64 21.81 0.80
CA ASP A 8 6.03 21.43 0.50
C ASP A 8 6.22 19.91 0.42
N ALA A 9 5.45 19.15 1.21
CA ALA A 9 5.51 17.69 1.25
C ALA A 9 4.19 17.07 1.73
N VAL A 10 4.00 15.78 1.44
CA VAL A 10 2.93 14.93 1.98
C VAL A 10 3.57 13.69 2.58
N ILE A 11 3.20 13.34 3.82
CA ILE A 11 3.64 12.11 4.49
C ILE A 11 2.46 11.13 4.46
N THR A 12 2.65 9.99 3.80
CA THR A 12 1.62 8.97 3.62
C THR A 12 2.25 7.63 3.22
N ASP A 13 1.48 6.55 3.31
CA ASP A 13 1.86 5.20 2.94
C ASP A 13 2.42 5.13 1.51
N THR A 14 3.44 4.30 1.31
CA THR A 14 4.12 4.17 0.01
C THR A 14 3.18 3.83 -1.16
N PRO A 15 2.21 2.90 -1.06
CA PRO A 15 1.28 2.63 -2.16
C PRO A 15 0.41 3.85 -2.52
N VAL A 16 -0.03 4.61 -1.52
CA VAL A 16 -0.83 5.82 -1.71
C VAL A 16 0.02 6.91 -2.38
N ALA A 17 1.25 7.11 -1.92
CA ALA A 17 2.19 8.06 -2.52
C ALA A 17 2.48 7.72 -3.99
N LYS A 18 2.72 6.45 -4.31
CA LYS A 18 2.92 5.96 -5.69
C LYS A 18 1.70 6.26 -6.56
N ARG A 19 0.49 6.00 -6.06
CA ARG A 19 -0.76 6.31 -6.76
C ARG A 19 -0.91 7.81 -7.02
N ILE A 20 -0.65 8.66 -6.02
CA ILE A 20 -0.70 10.12 -6.16
C ILE A 20 0.27 10.59 -7.24
N LEU A 21 1.52 10.13 -7.25
CA LEU A 21 2.49 10.51 -8.28
C LEU A 21 2.03 10.08 -9.68
N LYS A 22 1.51 8.85 -9.81
CA LYS A 22 0.96 8.34 -11.08
C LYS A 22 -0.22 9.18 -11.58
N GLU A 23 -1.11 9.61 -10.70
CA GLU A 23 -2.28 10.44 -11.05
C GLU A 23 -1.91 11.89 -11.36
N LEU A 24 -1.01 12.50 -10.58
CA LEU A 24 -0.55 13.88 -10.83
C LEU A 24 0.31 13.98 -12.08
N ASN A 25 1.04 12.91 -12.43
CA ASN A 25 1.89 12.80 -13.62
C ASN A 25 2.81 14.03 -13.79
N ASP A 26 3.42 14.46 -12.67
CA ASP A 26 4.30 15.63 -12.60
C ASP A 26 5.75 15.18 -12.43
N PRO A 27 6.64 15.44 -13.41
CA PRO A 27 8.03 15.02 -13.32
C PRO A 27 8.84 15.73 -12.22
N ASN A 28 8.29 16.79 -11.61
CA ASN A 28 8.95 17.51 -10.52
C ASN A 28 8.61 16.94 -9.13
N LEU A 29 7.70 15.97 -9.04
CA LEU A 29 7.33 15.34 -7.78
C LEU A 29 7.99 13.96 -7.65
N VAL A 30 8.54 13.68 -6.48
CA VAL A 30 9.25 12.42 -6.17
C VAL A 30 8.89 11.94 -4.76
N ILE A 31 9.01 10.63 -4.54
CA ILE A 31 9.01 10.06 -3.18
C ILE A 31 10.45 10.15 -2.65
N LEU A 32 10.60 10.68 -1.44
CA LEU A 32 11.89 10.73 -0.76
C LEU A 32 12.03 9.53 0.18
N ASP A 33 13.22 8.92 0.21
CA ASP A 33 13.62 7.83 1.11
C ASP A 33 14.30 8.33 2.40
N THR A 34 14.36 9.65 2.57
CA THR A 34 15.07 10.31 3.68
C THR A 34 14.40 10.14 5.03
N VAL A 35 13.12 9.76 5.05
CA VAL A 35 12.34 9.47 6.25
C VAL A 35 11.80 8.05 6.13
N THR A 36 12.39 7.15 6.90
CA THR A 36 11.95 5.75 6.98
C THR A 36 11.20 5.52 8.30
N PHE A 37 10.04 4.89 8.20
CA PHE A 37 9.30 4.36 9.35
C PHE A 37 9.51 2.85 9.42
N ASP A 38 9.17 2.25 10.56
CA ASP A 38 9.12 0.79 10.68
C ASP A 38 8.10 0.21 9.70
N SER A 39 8.27 -1.06 9.33
CA SER A 39 7.33 -1.73 8.42
C SER A 39 5.92 -1.78 9.01
N GLU A 40 4.96 -1.33 8.21
CA GLU A 40 3.54 -1.38 8.53
C GLU A 40 2.84 -2.42 7.66
N TYR A 41 1.91 -3.16 8.27
CA TYR A 41 1.12 -4.18 7.59
C TYR A 41 -0.37 -3.82 7.65
N TYR A 42 -1.06 -3.96 6.52
CA TYR A 42 -2.51 -3.82 6.49
C TYR A 42 -3.19 -5.03 7.10
N GLY A 43 -4.27 -4.79 7.84
CA GLY A 43 -5.04 -5.83 8.50
C GLY A 43 -6.54 -5.54 8.49
N ILE A 44 -7.33 -6.60 8.70
CA ILE A 44 -8.78 -6.50 8.83
C ILE A 44 -9.14 -6.37 10.31
N ALA A 45 -9.71 -5.24 10.70
CA ALA A 45 -10.18 -5.02 12.06
C ALA A 45 -11.48 -5.80 12.31
N ILE A 46 -11.52 -6.53 13.44
CA ILE A 46 -12.67 -7.31 13.88
C ILE A 46 -12.91 -7.11 15.38
N PRO A 47 -14.13 -7.36 15.91
CA PRO A 47 -14.39 -7.27 17.34
C PRO A 47 -13.43 -8.14 18.15
N LYS A 48 -12.93 -7.59 19.26
CA LYS A 48 -12.03 -8.33 20.17
C LYS A 48 -12.74 -9.59 20.69
N GLY A 49 -12.05 -10.73 20.59
CA GLY A 49 -12.61 -12.03 20.98
C GLY A 49 -13.56 -12.65 19.95
N SER A 50 -13.63 -12.13 18.72
CA SER A 50 -14.43 -12.74 17.67
C SER A 50 -13.87 -14.09 17.22
N GLU A 51 -14.72 -15.11 17.19
CA GLU A 51 -14.45 -16.42 16.56
C GLU A 51 -14.12 -16.31 15.06
N LEU A 52 -14.42 -15.17 14.43
CA LEU A 52 -14.09 -14.92 13.03
C LEU A 52 -12.59 -14.76 12.80
N LYS A 53 -11.80 -14.43 13.85
CA LYS A 53 -10.37 -14.20 13.69
C LYS A 53 -9.69 -15.38 13.01
N ALA A 54 -9.83 -16.58 13.58
CA ALA A 54 -9.16 -17.77 13.07
C ALA A 54 -9.58 -18.09 11.63
N LYS A 55 -10.88 -17.94 11.32
CA LYS A 55 -11.41 -18.20 9.98
C LYS A 55 -10.92 -17.21 8.93
N ILE A 56 -10.81 -15.93 9.30
CA ILE A 56 -10.31 -14.87 8.41
C ILE A 56 -8.81 -15.06 8.18
N ASP A 57 -8.04 -15.33 9.24
CA ASP A 57 -6.60 -15.58 9.13
C ASP A 57 -6.32 -16.78 8.20
N GLU A 58 -7.04 -17.89 8.39
CA GLU A 58 -6.92 -19.10 7.54
C GLU A 58 -7.28 -18.80 6.07
N ALA A 59 -8.37 -18.05 5.83
CA ALA A 59 -8.77 -17.68 4.48
C ALA A 59 -7.74 -16.74 3.82
N ILE A 60 -7.19 -15.77 4.54
CA ILE A 60 -6.13 -14.90 4.00
C ILE A 60 -4.89 -15.71 3.67
N GLN A 61 -4.47 -16.63 4.54
CA GLN A 61 -3.31 -17.48 4.28
C GLN A 61 -3.52 -18.35 3.02
N ALA A 62 -4.71 -18.94 2.85
CA ALA A 62 -5.02 -19.72 1.65
C ALA A 62 -4.92 -18.86 0.36
N LEU A 63 -5.37 -17.60 0.40
CA LEU A 63 -5.28 -16.67 -0.72
C LEU A 63 -3.84 -16.19 -1.00
N ILE A 64 -2.98 -16.19 0.01
CA ILE A 64 -1.53 -15.95 -0.15
C ILE A 64 -0.92 -17.18 -0.82
N ASP A 65 -1.16 -18.37 -0.26
CA ASP A 65 -0.56 -19.63 -0.71
C ASP A 65 -0.93 -19.98 -2.16
N ASP A 66 -2.15 -19.62 -2.60
CA ASP A 66 -2.62 -19.89 -3.96
C ASP A 66 -2.30 -18.77 -4.98
N GLY A 67 -1.63 -17.70 -4.55
CA GLY A 67 -1.23 -16.58 -5.41
C GLY A 67 -2.35 -15.59 -5.77
N THR A 68 -3.54 -15.71 -5.15
CA THR A 68 -4.62 -14.75 -5.36
C THR A 68 -4.23 -13.36 -4.89
N ILE A 69 -3.56 -13.24 -3.74
CA ILE A 69 -3.08 -11.94 -3.25
C ILE A 69 -2.09 -11.30 -4.24
N ASP A 70 -1.14 -12.06 -4.78
CA ASP A 70 -0.20 -11.56 -5.78
C ASP A 70 -0.92 -11.07 -7.04
N THR A 71 -1.92 -11.83 -7.50
CA THR A 71 -2.77 -11.44 -8.64
C THR A 71 -3.49 -10.12 -8.37
N LEU A 72 -3.99 -9.90 -7.15
CA LEU A 72 -4.66 -8.65 -6.76
C LEU A 72 -3.67 -7.49 -6.67
N VAL A 73 -2.49 -7.70 -6.09
CA VAL A 73 -1.41 -6.72 -6.00
C VAL A 73 -1.01 -6.23 -7.39
N LEU A 74 -0.82 -7.15 -8.34
CA LEU A 74 -0.47 -6.84 -9.73
C LEU A 74 -1.61 -6.11 -10.45
N LYS A 75 -2.85 -6.61 -10.30
CA LYS A 75 -4.03 -6.00 -10.94
C LYS A 75 -4.21 -4.53 -10.56
N TRP A 76 -3.90 -4.19 -9.31
CA TRP A 76 -4.08 -2.84 -8.77
C TRP A 76 -2.78 -2.03 -8.71
N ASP A 77 -1.67 -2.57 -9.20
CA ASP A 77 -0.37 -1.90 -9.28
C ASP A 77 0.06 -1.30 -7.91
N ILE A 78 -0.15 -2.06 -6.83
CA ILE A 78 0.06 -1.58 -5.45
C ILE A 78 1.53 -1.20 -5.21
N TYR A 79 2.46 -1.91 -5.84
CA TYR A 79 3.90 -1.69 -5.69
C TYR A 79 4.55 -0.94 -6.87
N GLY A 80 3.84 -0.63 -7.96
CA GLY A 80 4.41 -0.06 -9.19
C GLY A 80 5.01 -1.11 -10.11
N GLU A 81 5.22 -0.77 -11.40
CA GLU A 81 5.67 -1.68 -12.47
C GLU A 81 7.05 -2.36 -12.25
N ASN A 82 7.78 -2.05 -11.17
CA ASN A 82 9.08 -2.65 -10.84
C ASN A 82 9.19 -2.99 -9.34
N ALA A 83 8.27 -3.78 -8.81
CA ALA A 83 8.42 -4.38 -7.50
C ALA A 83 9.32 -5.62 -7.60
N GLU A 84 10.64 -5.41 -7.57
CA GLU A 84 11.53 -6.45 -7.06
C GLU A 84 11.37 -6.48 -5.54
N GLU A 85 11.35 -7.70 -4.97
CA GLU A 85 11.40 -7.95 -3.53
C GLU A 85 12.56 -7.22 -2.82
#